data_AF-A0A024FCS1-F1
#
_entry.id   AF-A0A024FCS1-F1
#
_cell.length_a   1.000
_cell.length_b   1.000
_cell.length_c   1.000
_cell.angle_alpha   90.00
_cell.angle_beta   90.00
_cell.angle_gamma   90.00
#
_symmetry.space_group_name_H-M   'P 1'
#
loop_
_entity.id
_entity.type
_entity.pdbx_description
1 polymer ?
#
loop_
_entity_poly.entity_id
_entity_poly.type
_entity_poly.pdbx_seq_one_letter_code
_entity_poly.pdbx_strand_id
1 'polypeptide(L)'
;MNKILTYLLIFCIGLCYSQEKNITIDYTVDYLVPKKNKTEVDTITIGFDKDGRYLWTDSEYLAKDLGRSMFRGKEELLKDAEIGIILDTEKLKITLFFSSGDNEIYMNVALDAIVPIRNSNKPSETFELQSETTGDTIKVLDRETEMYILFPSNKPDDSVYVGVDKELKVDNTKLFDNFLSFFFAAEENSEMKALNFPNGLILNISDDGKTIIEAHKINTNTKTITLNHSYKITE
;
A
#
# COMPACT_ATOMS: atom_id res chain seq x y z
N MET A 1 -16.79 -45.53 22.13
CA MET A 1 -17.66 -44.57 21.41
C MET A 1 -17.07 -43.17 21.25
N ASN A 2 -15.87 -42.85 21.76
CA ASN A 2 -15.38 -41.45 21.79
C ASN A 2 -14.51 -41.03 20.60
N LYS A 3 -13.77 -41.94 19.95
CA LYS A 3 -12.81 -41.55 18.89
C LYS A 3 -13.49 -41.13 17.58
N ILE A 4 -14.56 -41.80 17.19
CA ILE A 4 -15.33 -41.47 15.98
C ILE A 4 -15.98 -40.09 16.13
N LEU A 5 -16.52 -39.78 17.30
CA LEU A 5 -17.10 -38.45 17.58
C LEU A 5 -16.04 -37.35 17.54
N THR A 6 -14.83 -37.62 18.05
CA THR A 6 -13.69 -36.69 17.96
C THR A 6 -13.24 -36.48 16.51
N TYR A 7 -13.13 -37.54 15.70
CA TYR A 7 -12.78 -37.39 14.28
C TYR A 7 -13.86 -36.65 13.50
N LEU A 8 -15.14 -36.90 13.81
CA LEU A 8 -16.26 -36.17 13.20
C LEU A 8 -16.25 -34.70 13.60
N LEU A 9 -15.94 -34.39 14.87
CA LEU A 9 -15.80 -33.02 15.36
C LEU A 9 -14.64 -32.29 14.67
N ILE A 10 -13.47 -32.93 14.56
CA ILE A 10 -12.30 -32.38 13.85
C ILE A 10 -12.63 -32.16 12.36
N PHE A 11 -13.36 -33.08 11.72
CA PHE A 11 -13.78 -32.95 10.33
C PHE A 11 -14.80 -31.82 10.14
N CYS A 12 -15.81 -31.69 11.02
CA CYS A 12 -16.79 -30.61 10.98
C CYS A 12 -16.16 -29.22 11.24
N ILE A 13 -15.20 -29.13 12.16
CA ILE A 13 -14.44 -27.89 12.40
C ILE A 13 -13.58 -27.58 11.16
N GLY A 14 -12.95 -28.58 10.56
CA GLY A 14 -12.15 -28.42 9.33
C GLY A 14 -12.96 -27.92 8.12
N LEU A 15 -14.23 -28.33 7.99
CA LEU A 15 -15.13 -27.87 6.93
C LEU A 15 -15.64 -26.43 7.12
N CYS A 16 -15.66 -25.92 8.36
CA CYS A 16 -16.10 -24.55 8.66
C CYS A 16 -14.99 -23.50 8.49
N TYR A 17 -13.76 -23.92 8.13
CA TYR A 17 -12.61 -23.04 7.97
C TYR A 17 -12.26 -22.74 6.50
N SER A 18 -13.26 -22.68 5.61
CA SER A 18 -13.10 -21.89 4.39
C SER A 18 -13.11 -20.41 4.80
N GLN A 19 -11.94 -19.88 5.16
CA GLN A 19 -11.83 -18.50 5.61
C GLN A 19 -11.91 -17.57 4.40
N GLU A 20 -13.10 -17.10 4.08
CA GLU A 20 -13.26 -15.87 3.31
C GLU A 20 -12.65 -14.73 4.13
N LYS A 21 -11.67 -14.03 3.56
CA LYS A 21 -11.06 -12.85 4.19
C LYS A 21 -11.68 -11.61 3.56
N ASN A 22 -12.45 -10.86 4.34
CA ASN A 22 -12.95 -9.56 3.92
C ASN A 22 -11.96 -8.46 4.31
N ILE A 23 -11.66 -7.60 3.36
CA ILE A 23 -10.76 -6.45 3.50
C ILE A 23 -11.58 -5.21 3.21
N THR A 24 -11.64 -4.30 4.16
CA THR A 24 -12.39 -3.05 4.03
C THR A 24 -11.42 -1.94 3.62
N ILE A 25 -11.79 -1.19 2.59
CA ILE A 25 -11.10 0.01 2.12
C ILE A 25 -12.04 1.18 2.34
N ASP A 26 -11.74 2.04 3.30
CA ASP A 26 -12.60 3.15 3.70
C ASP A 26 -12.54 4.33 2.73
N TYR A 27 -11.38 4.55 2.11
CA TYR A 27 -11.16 5.65 1.17
C TYR A 27 -10.43 5.18 -0.07
N THR A 28 -10.74 5.76 -1.22
CA THR A 28 -9.95 5.59 -2.45
C THR A 28 -9.55 6.96 -2.96
N VAL A 29 -8.27 7.13 -3.28
CA VAL A 29 -7.70 8.41 -3.73
C VAL A 29 -7.02 8.21 -5.07
N ASP A 30 -7.38 9.04 -6.04
CA ASP A 30 -6.65 9.16 -7.29
C ASP A 30 -5.57 10.23 -7.11
N TYR A 31 -4.31 9.83 -7.15
CA TYR A 31 -3.17 10.72 -7.05
C TYR A 31 -2.61 11.06 -8.43
N LEU A 32 -2.25 12.33 -8.61
CA LEU A 32 -1.47 12.82 -9.74
C LEU A 32 0.02 12.67 -9.43
N VAL A 33 0.74 12.04 -10.36
CA VAL A 33 2.19 11.84 -10.29
C VAL A 33 2.85 12.57 -11.47
N PRO A 34 3.57 13.68 -11.23
CA PRO A 34 4.24 14.42 -12.30
C PRO A 34 5.39 13.60 -12.92
N LYS A 35 5.46 13.56 -14.26
CA LYS A 35 6.60 12.94 -14.96
C LYS A 35 7.81 13.87 -14.97
N LYS A 36 8.98 13.34 -14.60
CA LYS A 36 10.26 14.08 -14.48
C LYS A 36 10.65 14.98 -15.67
N ASN A 37 10.09 14.80 -16.87
CA ASN A 37 10.48 15.52 -18.09
C ASN A 37 9.34 15.87 -19.06
N LYS A 38 8.06 15.86 -18.62
CA LYS A 38 6.92 16.17 -19.50
C LYS A 38 5.84 16.96 -18.76
N THR A 39 5.03 17.70 -19.50
CA THR A 39 3.73 18.25 -19.03
C THR A 39 2.65 17.17 -18.81
N GLU A 40 3.00 15.90 -19.03
CA GLU A 40 2.12 14.75 -18.80
C GLU A 40 2.13 14.37 -17.31
N VAL A 41 0.94 14.10 -16.78
CA VAL A 41 0.71 13.66 -15.41
C VAL A 41 0.10 12.26 -15.46
N ASP A 42 0.63 11.32 -14.67
CA ASP A 42 0.00 10.01 -14.50
C ASP A 42 -0.97 10.04 -13.32
N THR A 43 -1.97 9.16 -13.35
CA THR A 43 -2.90 8.97 -12.22
C THR A 43 -2.72 7.58 -11.64
N ILE A 44 -2.61 7.49 -10.31
CA ILE A 44 -2.56 6.23 -9.58
C ILE A 44 -3.67 6.24 -8.53
N THR A 45 -4.49 5.20 -8.54
CA THR A 45 -5.55 5.00 -7.55
C THR A 45 -5.03 4.16 -6.39
N ILE A 46 -5.16 4.68 -5.17
CA ILE A 46 -4.78 4.00 -3.93
C ILE A 46 -5.98 3.95 -2.98
N GLY A 47 -6.33 2.75 -2.53
CA GLY A 47 -7.28 2.50 -1.47
C GLY A 47 -6.59 2.46 -0.10
N PHE A 48 -7.22 3.08 0.90
CA PHE A 48 -6.77 3.11 2.28
C PHE A 48 -7.81 2.47 3.20
N ASP A 49 -7.37 1.52 4.01
CA ASP A 49 -8.05 1.13 5.25
C ASP A 49 -7.74 2.17 6.34
N LYS A 50 -8.78 2.67 7.03
CA LYS A 50 -8.61 3.68 8.08
C LYS A 50 -7.76 3.19 9.25
N ASP A 51 -7.77 1.88 9.51
CA ASP A 51 -7.03 1.27 10.63
C ASP A 51 -5.53 1.13 10.31
N GLY A 52 -5.11 1.50 9.08
CA GLY A 52 -3.71 1.52 8.67
C GLY A 52 -3.15 0.14 8.35
N ARG A 53 -3.99 -0.87 8.07
CA ARG A 53 -3.51 -2.23 7.81
C ARG A 53 -3.37 -2.54 6.33
N TYR A 54 -4.23 -1.97 5.50
CA TYR A 54 -4.34 -2.33 4.09
C TYR A 54 -4.16 -1.13 3.18
N LEU A 55 -3.36 -1.33 2.13
CA LEU A 55 -3.37 -0.52 0.92
C LEU A 55 -3.90 -1.35 -0.25
N TRP A 56 -4.67 -0.72 -1.13
CA TRP A 56 -5.19 -1.36 -2.33
C TRP A 56 -4.85 -0.57 -3.60
N THR A 57 -4.43 -1.33 -4.61
CA THR A 57 -4.06 -1.03 -5.98
C THR A 57 -4.92 -1.61 -7.10
N ASP A 58 -5.48 -0.88 -8.05
CA ASP A 58 -5.89 -1.44 -9.36
C ASP A 58 -5.18 -0.80 -10.55
N SER A 59 -4.00 -0.20 -10.30
CA SER A 59 -3.23 0.54 -11.30
C SER A 59 -3.08 -0.21 -12.64
N GLU A 60 -3.74 0.31 -13.68
CA GLU A 60 -3.59 -0.20 -15.04
C GLU A 60 -2.13 -0.21 -15.52
N TYR A 61 -1.34 0.75 -15.04
CA TYR A 61 0.08 0.82 -15.36
C TYR A 61 0.82 -0.42 -14.83
N LEU A 62 0.59 -0.78 -13.57
CA LEU A 62 1.16 -1.99 -12.98
C LEU A 62 0.63 -3.25 -13.66
N ALA A 63 -0.66 -3.28 -14.02
CA ALA A 63 -1.25 -4.40 -14.77
C ALA A 63 -0.55 -4.60 -16.11
N LYS A 64 -0.40 -3.54 -16.89
CA LYS A 64 0.25 -3.57 -18.22
C LYS A 64 1.72 -3.93 -18.11
N ASP A 65 2.45 -3.41 -17.12
CA ASP A 65 3.87 -3.69 -16.95
C ASP A 65 4.13 -5.15 -16.52
N LEU A 66 3.35 -5.65 -15.55
CA LEU A 66 3.38 -7.06 -15.16
C LEU A 66 2.98 -7.96 -16.34
N GLY A 67 1.91 -7.62 -17.05
CA GLY A 67 1.46 -8.34 -18.25
C GLY A 67 2.55 -8.41 -19.32
N ARG A 68 3.25 -7.31 -19.61
CA ARG A 68 4.39 -7.28 -20.55
C ARG A 68 5.53 -8.20 -20.11
N SER A 69 5.80 -8.25 -18.81
CA SER A 69 6.85 -9.11 -18.26
C SER A 69 6.53 -10.60 -18.44
N MET A 70 5.25 -10.99 -18.26
CA MET A 70 4.79 -12.37 -18.31
C MET A 70 4.47 -12.86 -19.74
N PHE A 71 3.86 -12.01 -20.57
CA PHE A 71 3.39 -12.36 -21.92
C PHE A 71 4.19 -11.63 -23.01
N ARG A 72 5.52 -11.78 -22.97
CA ARG A 72 6.43 -11.16 -23.96
C ARG A 72 6.00 -11.53 -25.39
N GLY A 73 5.74 -10.51 -26.21
CA GLY A 73 5.37 -10.67 -27.62
C GLY A 73 3.89 -10.94 -27.90
N LYS A 74 3.01 -10.85 -26.88
CA LYS A 74 1.55 -10.97 -27.02
C LYS A 74 0.83 -9.70 -26.55
N GLU A 75 1.01 -8.60 -27.28
CA GLU A 75 0.44 -7.31 -26.89
C GLU A 75 -1.09 -7.29 -26.90
N GLU A 76 -1.72 -8.17 -27.68
CA GLU A 76 -3.17 -8.32 -27.73
C GLU A 76 -3.78 -8.71 -26.37
N LEU A 77 -3.05 -9.47 -25.55
CA LEU A 77 -3.49 -9.88 -24.22
C LEU A 77 -3.45 -8.71 -23.21
N LEU A 78 -2.66 -7.67 -23.47
CA LEU A 78 -2.50 -6.53 -22.57
C LEU A 78 -3.68 -5.56 -22.61
N LYS A 79 -4.57 -5.66 -23.61
CA LYS A 79 -5.69 -4.74 -23.77
C LYS A 79 -6.71 -4.87 -22.64
N ASP A 80 -6.95 -6.11 -22.21
CA ASP A 80 -7.92 -6.46 -21.19
C ASP A 80 -7.21 -6.94 -19.91
N ALA A 81 -6.00 -6.44 -19.67
CA ALA A 81 -5.22 -6.82 -18.48
C ALA A 81 -5.69 -6.03 -17.26
N GLU A 82 -6.10 -6.75 -16.21
CA GLU A 82 -6.52 -6.17 -14.94
C GLU A 82 -5.59 -6.65 -13.82
N ILE A 83 -5.41 -5.81 -12.82
CA ILE A 83 -4.66 -6.15 -11.61
C ILE A 83 -5.41 -5.67 -10.38
N GLY A 84 -5.34 -6.47 -9.32
CA GLY A 84 -5.71 -6.06 -7.98
C GLY A 84 -4.55 -6.37 -7.05
N ILE A 85 -3.98 -5.35 -6.42
CA ILE A 85 -2.90 -5.50 -5.44
C ILE A 85 -3.45 -5.08 -4.08
N ILE A 86 -3.23 -5.90 -3.07
CA ILE A 86 -3.48 -5.55 -1.68
C ILE A 86 -2.19 -5.76 -0.90
N LEU A 87 -1.71 -4.71 -0.24
CA LEU A 87 -0.61 -4.79 0.71
C LEU A 87 -1.18 -4.86 2.12
N ASP A 88 -0.92 -5.96 2.83
CA ASP A 88 -1.09 -6.09 4.28
C ASP A 88 0.20 -5.56 4.92
N THR A 89 0.20 -4.29 5.35
CA THR A 89 1.39 -3.59 5.85
C THR A 89 1.85 -4.16 7.19
N GLU A 90 0.91 -4.60 8.02
CA GLU A 90 1.19 -5.25 9.30
C GLU A 90 1.96 -6.56 9.08
N LYS A 91 1.52 -7.40 8.15
CA LYS A 91 2.13 -8.72 7.89
C LYS A 91 3.23 -8.70 6.82
N LEU A 92 3.47 -7.56 6.18
CA LEU A 92 4.34 -7.41 5.02
C LEU A 92 4.02 -8.45 3.94
N LYS A 93 2.74 -8.55 3.57
CA LYS A 93 2.28 -9.48 2.53
C LYS A 93 1.62 -8.73 1.39
N ILE A 94 2.02 -9.07 0.17
CA ILE A 94 1.32 -8.68 -1.04
C ILE A 94 0.40 -9.80 -1.46
N THR A 95 -0.85 -9.45 -1.63
CA THR A 95 -1.84 -10.24 -2.32
C THR A 95 -2.07 -9.62 -3.70
N LEU A 96 -1.89 -10.41 -4.75
CA LEU A 96 -2.01 -9.95 -6.13
C LEU A 96 -2.96 -10.87 -6.89
N PHE A 97 -3.93 -10.25 -7.53
CA PHE A 97 -4.74 -10.81 -8.59
C PHE A 97 -4.34 -10.17 -9.90
N PHE A 98 -4.16 -10.97 -10.93
CA PHE A 98 -3.92 -10.51 -12.28
C PHE A 98 -4.75 -11.35 -13.24
N SER A 99 -5.45 -10.71 -14.16
CA SER A 99 -6.20 -11.36 -15.24
C SER A 99 -5.84 -10.75 -16.59
N SER A 100 -5.83 -11.56 -17.64
CA SER A 100 -5.57 -11.12 -19.01
C SER A 100 -6.05 -12.18 -20.01
N GLY A 101 -7.12 -11.86 -20.75
CA GLY A 101 -7.84 -12.85 -21.55
C GLY A 101 -8.37 -13.99 -20.67
N ASP A 102 -8.06 -15.24 -21.04
CA ASP A 102 -8.44 -16.43 -20.25
C ASP A 102 -7.39 -16.80 -19.18
N ASN A 103 -6.39 -15.96 -18.93
CA ASN A 103 -5.33 -16.23 -17.96
C ASN A 103 -5.61 -15.51 -16.66
N GLU A 104 -5.59 -16.23 -15.54
CA GLU A 104 -5.70 -15.67 -14.20
C GLU A 104 -4.53 -16.15 -13.34
N ILE A 105 -3.94 -15.21 -12.59
CA ILE A 105 -2.84 -15.46 -11.68
C ILE A 105 -3.23 -14.89 -10.31
N TYR A 106 -3.06 -15.72 -9.29
CA TYR A 106 -3.30 -15.36 -7.91
C TYR A 106 -2.04 -15.63 -7.11
N MET A 107 -1.55 -14.59 -6.43
CA MET A 107 -0.35 -14.66 -5.62
C MET A 107 -0.63 -14.08 -4.24
N ASN A 108 -0.16 -14.78 -3.21
CA ASN A 108 -0.12 -14.25 -1.85
C ASN A 108 1.29 -14.50 -1.31
N VAL A 109 2.08 -13.43 -1.27
CA VAL A 109 3.52 -13.49 -1.15
C VAL A 109 3.95 -12.63 0.02
N ALA A 110 4.84 -13.17 0.86
CA ALA A 110 5.50 -12.39 1.89
C ALA A 110 6.61 -11.54 1.24
N LEU A 111 6.67 -10.25 1.58
CA LEU A 111 7.60 -9.31 0.97
C LEU A 111 9.07 -9.70 1.21
N ASP A 112 9.38 -10.23 2.38
CA ASP A 112 10.70 -10.74 2.76
C ASP A 112 11.17 -11.93 1.92
N ALA A 113 10.26 -12.65 1.27
CA ALA A 113 10.58 -13.74 0.36
C ALA A 113 11.02 -13.25 -1.03
N ILE A 114 10.67 -12.01 -1.41
CA ILE A 114 10.94 -11.46 -2.76
C ILE A 114 11.89 -10.26 -2.75
N VAL A 115 11.93 -9.50 -1.65
CA VAL A 115 12.86 -8.39 -1.46
C VAL A 115 13.91 -8.81 -0.44
N PRO A 116 15.16 -9.07 -0.86
CA PRO A 116 16.20 -9.58 0.01
C PRO A 116 16.66 -8.47 0.97
N ILE A 117 16.44 -8.68 2.27
CA ILE A 117 17.07 -7.84 3.30
C ILE A 117 18.56 -8.21 3.35
N ARG A 118 19.44 -7.24 3.13
CA ARG A 118 20.88 -7.44 3.21
C ARG A 118 21.24 -7.75 4.67
N ASN A 119 21.39 -9.03 5.00
CA ASN A 119 21.86 -9.51 6.30
C ASN A 119 23.33 -9.12 6.51
N SER A 120 23.62 -7.85 6.71
CA SER A 120 24.80 -7.47 7.48
C SER A 120 24.44 -7.66 8.95
N ASN A 121 25.25 -8.39 9.72
CA ASN A 121 24.94 -8.72 11.12
C ASN A 121 24.78 -7.48 12.04
N LYS A 122 24.95 -6.27 11.52
CA LYS A 122 24.64 -4.99 12.17
C LYS A 122 24.21 -3.97 11.11
N PRO A 123 23.07 -3.27 11.30
CA PRO A 123 22.69 -2.18 10.41
C PRO A 123 23.81 -1.13 10.35
N SER A 124 23.98 -0.49 9.19
CA SER A 124 24.97 0.57 9.03
C SER A 124 24.60 1.80 9.84
N GLU A 125 23.31 2.11 9.92
CA GLU A 125 22.79 3.28 10.63
C GLU A 125 21.45 2.94 11.29
N THR A 126 21.13 3.64 12.39
CA THR A 126 19.85 3.55 13.09
C THR A 126 19.27 4.95 13.22
N PHE A 127 17.97 5.13 12.99
CA PHE A 127 17.33 6.43 13.05
C PHE A 127 15.85 6.33 13.45
N GLU A 128 15.22 7.46 13.74
CA GLU A 128 13.77 7.58 13.88
C GLU A 128 13.25 8.45 12.74
N LEU A 129 12.11 8.09 12.14
CA LEU A 129 11.45 8.96 11.18
C LEU A 129 10.51 9.90 11.93
N GLN A 130 10.84 11.17 11.93
CA GLN A 130 10.16 12.20 12.71
C GLN A 130 9.29 13.07 11.80
N SER A 131 8.23 13.63 12.39
CA SER A 131 7.37 14.60 11.72
C SER A 131 7.11 15.81 12.61
N GLU A 132 7.16 17.00 12.03
CA GLU A 132 6.81 18.25 12.70
C GLU A 132 5.78 19.02 11.86
N THR A 133 4.86 19.74 12.51
CA THR A 133 3.97 20.66 11.79
C THR A 133 4.78 21.87 11.32
N THR A 134 4.57 22.26 10.07
CA THR A 134 5.18 23.47 9.52
C THR A 134 4.46 24.74 9.98
N GLY A 135 3.22 24.61 10.47
CA GLY A 135 2.32 25.73 10.73
C GLY A 135 1.62 26.27 9.47
N ASP A 136 2.03 25.81 8.28
CA ASP A 136 1.43 26.18 7.01
C ASP A 136 0.25 25.26 6.64
N THR A 137 -0.63 25.79 5.81
CA THR A 137 -1.72 25.03 5.19
C THR A 137 -1.69 25.22 3.68
N ILE A 138 -2.03 24.15 2.97
CA ILE A 138 -2.26 24.19 1.51
C ILE A 138 -3.71 23.84 1.23
N LYS A 139 -4.17 24.19 0.02
CA LYS A 139 -5.52 23.85 -0.43
C LYS A 139 -5.44 22.74 -1.48
N VAL A 140 -5.98 21.57 -1.17
CA VAL A 140 -6.05 20.41 -2.10
C VAL A 140 -7.50 19.96 -2.19
N LEU A 141 -8.08 19.87 -3.39
CA LEU A 141 -9.49 19.50 -3.60
C LEU A 141 -10.49 20.29 -2.76
N ASP A 142 -10.27 21.60 -2.69
CA ASP A 142 -11.04 22.52 -1.86
C ASP A 142 -11.00 22.29 -0.34
N ARG A 143 -10.12 21.40 0.13
CA ARG A 143 -9.86 21.15 1.55
C ARG A 143 -8.60 21.87 2.00
N GLU A 144 -8.66 22.49 3.18
CA GLU A 144 -7.46 23.00 3.85
C GLU A 144 -6.72 21.83 4.49
N THR A 145 -5.45 21.71 4.14
CA THR A 145 -4.61 20.56 4.45
C THR A 145 -3.41 21.06 5.25
N GLU A 146 -3.22 20.52 6.44
CA GLU A 146 -2.08 20.88 7.29
C GLU A 146 -0.80 20.22 6.76
N MET A 147 0.27 21.01 6.69
CA MET A 147 1.56 20.57 6.16
C MET A 147 2.50 20.13 7.28
N TYR A 148 3.07 18.95 7.10
CA TYR A 148 4.09 18.38 7.95
C TYR A 148 5.41 18.27 7.20
N ILE A 149 6.51 18.49 7.90
CA ILE A 149 7.84 18.11 7.43
C ILE A 149 8.19 16.77 8.04
N LEU A 150 8.64 15.82 7.22
CA LEU A 150 9.12 14.51 7.62
C LEU A 150 10.60 14.39 7.31
N PHE A 151 11.38 13.90 8.29
CA PHE A 151 12.82 13.77 8.16
C PHE A 151 13.35 12.66 9.08
N PRO A 152 14.43 11.97 8.69
CA PRO A 152 15.10 11.02 9.56
C PRO A 152 15.95 11.76 10.59
N SER A 153 15.95 11.29 11.84
CA SER A 153 16.63 11.96 12.97
C SER A 153 18.15 12.10 12.80
N ASN A 154 18.77 11.27 11.96
CA ASN A 154 20.21 11.31 11.65
C ASN A 154 20.56 12.20 10.44
N LYS A 155 19.58 12.60 9.62
CA LYS A 155 19.75 13.48 8.45
C LYS A 155 18.56 14.45 8.35
N PRO A 156 18.44 15.42 9.26
CA PRO A 156 17.27 16.30 9.31
C PRO A 156 17.11 17.19 8.06
N ASP A 157 18.20 17.43 7.32
CA ASP A 157 18.17 18.19 6.07
C ASP A 157 17.55 17.39 4.90
N ASP A 158 17.55 16.05 4.98
CA ASP A 158 16.91 15.17 4.01
C ASP A 158 15.41 15.03 4.36
N SER A 159 14.64 16.05 4.01
CA SER A 159 13.24 16.18 4.41
C SER A 159 12.27 16.14 3.23
N VAL A 160 11.06 15.67 3.52
CA VAL A 160 9.91 15.72 2.60
C VAL A 160 8.73 16.38 3.28
N TYR A 161 7.91 17.08 2.51
CA TYR A 161 6.71 17.75 3.01
C TYR A 161 5.48 16.91 2.68
N VAL A 162 4.60 16.71 3.66
CA VAL A 162 3.40 15.89 3.53
C VAL A 162 2.19 16.70 3.98
N GLY A 163 1.21 16.86 3.09
CA GLY A 163 -0.09 17.44 3.39
C GLY A 163 -1.07 16.36 3.82
N VAL A 164 -1.64 16.49 5.02
CA VAL A 164 -2.57 15.51 5.58
C VAL A 164 -3.94 16.14 5.91
N ASP A 165 -5.01 15.50 5.45
CA ASP A 165 -6.38 15.78 5.89
C ASP A 165 -6.73 14.93 7.11
N LYS A 166 -6.80 15.60 8.27
CA LYS A 166 -7.10 14.97 9.57
C LYS A 166 -8.57 14.58 9.74
N GLU A 167 -9.48 15.14 8.94
CA GLU A 167 -10.90 14.77 9.01
C GLU A 167 -11.13 13.35 8.50
N LEU A 168 -10.36 12.96 7.48
CA LEU A 168 -10.36 11.62 6.90
C LEU A 168 -9.36 10.74 7.64
N LYS A 169 -9.85 10.02 8.65
CA LYS A 169 -9.03 9.27 9.59
C LYS A 169 -8.31 8.10 8.90
N VAL A 170 -6.98 8.12 8.91
CA VAL A 170 -6.11 6.98 8.54
C VAL A 170 -4.98 6.90 9.58
N ASP A 171 -4.74 5.72 10.15
CA ASP A 171 -3.63 5.45 11.07
C ASP A 171 -2.33 5.25 10.28
N ASN A 172 -1.67 6.36 9.93
CA ASN A 172 -0.47 6.34 9.10
C ASN A 172 0.73 5.72 9.83
N THR A 173 0.79 5.82 11.16
CA THR A 173 1.84 5.13 11.92
C THR A 173 1.74 3.64 11.71
N LYS A 174 0.56 3.02 11.87
CA LYS A 174 0.41 1.58 11.58
C LYS A 174 0.63 1.23 10.11
N LEU A 175 0.18 2.12 9.22
CA LEU A 175 0.31 1.93 7.77
C LEU A 175 1.77 1.83 7.33
N PHE A 176 2.62 2.69 7.86
CA PHE A 176 3.98 2.87 7.35
C PHE A 176 5.06 2.24 8.23
N ASP A 177 4.83 1.96 9.52
CA ASP A 177 5.91 1.55 10.44
C ASP A 177 6.64 0.28 9.96
N ASN A 178 5.91 -0.82 9.80
CA ASN A 178 6.49 -2.07 9.33
C ASN A 178 6.99 -1.97 7.89
N PHE A 179 6.24 -1.29 7.01
CA PHE A 179 6.55 -1.20 5.59
C PHE A 179 7.82 -0.37 5.32
N LEU A 180 7.94 0.80 5.93
CA LEU A 180 9.13 1.64 5.82
C LEU A 180 10.32 1.00 6.53
N SER A 181 10.13 0.40 7.71
CA SER A 181 11.20 -0.35 8.39
C SER A 181 11.78 -1.43 7.48
N PHE A 182 10.92 -2.17 6.79
CA PHE A 182 11.32 -3.17 5.81
C PHE A 182 12.08 -2.55 4.63
N PHE A 183 11.56 -1.47 4.05
CA PHE A 183 12.16 -0.79 2.92
C PHE A 183 13.56 -0.24 3.23
N PHE A 184 13.73 0.46 4.37
CA PHE A 184 15.02 0.99 4.80
C PHE A 184 16.05 -0.11 5.11
N ALA A 185 15.59 -1.23 5.69
CA ALA A 185 16.45 -2.38 5.92
C ALA A 185 16.93 -3.03 4.61
N ALA A 186 16.06 -3.10 3.59
CA ALA A 186 16.37 -3.71 2.30
C ALA A 186 17.28 -2.83 1.42
N GLU A 187 16.96 -1.55 1.27
CA GLU A 187 17.62 -0.65 0.31
C GLU A 187 18.86 0.03 0.91
N GLU A 188 18.78 0.48 2.16
CA GLU A 188 19.82 1.31 2.78
C GLU A 188 20.65 0.57 3.84
N ASN A 189 20.28 -0.67 4.17
CA ASN A 189 20.87 -1.42 5.28
C ASN A 189 20.77 -0.63 6.61
N SER A 190 19.70 0.14 6.75
CA SER A 190 19.44 1.03 7.90
C SER A 190 18.25 0.53 8.70
N GLU A 191 18.25 0.78 10.01
CA GLU A 191 17.18 0.36 10.91
C GLU A 191 16.37 1.57 11.42
N MET A 192 15.09 1.62 11.06
CA MET A 192 14.14 2.57 11.63
C MET A 192 13.69 2.07 13.00
N LYS A 193 13.93 2.86 14.06
CA LYS A 193 13.61 2.50 15.46
C LYS A 193 12.21 2.92 15.89
N ALA A 194 11.73 4.01 15.32
CA ALA A 194 10.42 4.56 15.59
C ALA A 194 9.93 5.36 14.39
N LEU A 195 8.60 5.38 14.24
CA LEU A 195 7.89 6.19 13.29
C LEU A 195 6.96 7.15 14.04
N ASN A 196 7.13 8.44 13.81
CA ASN A 196 6.15 9.46 14.16
C ASN A 196 5.63 10.07 12.86
N PHE A 197 4.48 9.58 12.37
CA PHE A 197 3.86 10.05 11.13
C PHE A 197 2.50 10.70 11.46
N PRO A 198 2.15 11.85 10.86
CA PRO A 198 0.84 12.48 11.08
C PRO A 198 -0.32 11.58 10.62
N ASN A 199 -1.31 11.35 11.48
CA ASN A 199 -2.51 10.59 11.13
C ASN A 199 -3.49 11.43 10.29
N GLY A 200 -4.17 10.76 9.35
CA GLY A 200 -5.10 11.35 8.40
C GLY A 200 -4.79 10.93 6.96
N LEU A 201 -5.66 11.27 6.02
CA LEU A 201 -5.46 10.92 4.62
C LEU A 201 -4.38 11.82 4.00
N ILE A 202 -3.36 11.21 3.39
CA ILE A 202 -2.31 11.96 2.69
C ILE A 202 -2.90 12.56 1.43
N LEU A 203 -2.86 13.88 1.29
CA LEU A 203 -3.35 14.60 0.11
C LEU A 203 -2.23 15.15 -0.77
N ASN A 204 -1.04 15.35 -0.23
CA ASN A 204 0.10 15.88 -0.98
C ASN A 204 1.40 15.33 -0.40
N ILE A 205 2.38 15.05 -1.26
CA ILE A 205 3.77 14.92 -0.88
C ILE A 205 4.59 15.79 -1.82
N SER A 206 5.52 16.57 -1.27
CA SER A 206 6.45 17.40 -2.02
C SER A 206 7.85 17.36 -1.44
N ASP A 207 8.84 17.65 -2.29
CA ASP A 207 10.25 17.74 -1.93
C ASP A 207 10.87 18.92 -2.68
N ASP A 208 11.63 19.76 -1.98
CA ASP A 208 12.27 20.96 -2.53
C ASP A 208 11.32 21.83 -3.39
N GLY A 209 10.09 22.05 -2.89
CA GLY A 209 9.05 22.82 -3.56
C GLY A 209 8.43 22.16 -4.80
N LYS A 210 8.77 20.89 -5.09
CA LYS A 210 8.19 20.11 -6.20
C LYS A 210 7.24 19.07 -5.66
N THR A 211 6.00 19.09 -6.16
CA THR A 211 5.02 18.04 -5.89
C THR A 211 5.51 16.69 -6.43
N ILE A 212 5.56 15.69 -5.56
CA ILE A 212 5.81 14.28 -5.89
C ILE A 212 4.48 13.59 -6.18
N ILE A 213 3.49 13.76 -5.30
CA ILE A 213 2.10 13.31 -5.50
C ILE A 213 1.11 14.33 -4.97
N GLU A 214 -0.06 14.43 -5.61
CA GLU A 214 -1.17 15.27 -5.15
C GLU A 214 -2.51 14.59 -5.40
N ALA A 215 -3.40 14.59 -4.41
CA ALA A 215 -4.74 14.02 -4.54
C ALA A 215 -5.59 14.83 -5.53
N HIS A 216 -6.17 14.13 -6.49
CA HIS A 216 -7.05 14.70 -7.52
C HIS A 216 -8.51 14.29 -7.38
N LYS A 217 -8.76 13.16 -6.74
CA LYS A 217 -10.11 12.72 -6.40
C LYS A 217 -10.09 11.87 -5.15
N ILE A 218 -11.08 12.06 -4.29
CA ILE A 218 -11.28 11.25 -3.10
C ILE A 218 -12.68 10.64 -3.18
N ASN A 219 -12.77 9.34 -3.00
CA ASN A 219 -14.02 8.60 -2.83
C ASN A 219 -14.05 8.07 -1.39
N THR A 220 -15.08 8.45 -0.65
CA THR A 220 -15.30 8.02 0.75
C THR A 220 -16.28 6.86 0.87
N ASN A 221 -16.73 6.30 -0.26
CA ASN A 221 -17.55 5.09 -0.25
C ASN A 221 -16.67 3.90 0.07
N THR A 222 -17.03 3.20 1.13
CA THR A 222 -16.34 2.00 1.57
C THR A 222 -16.44 0.89 0.52
N LYS A 223 -15.30 0.33 0.14
CA LYS A 223 -15.19 -0.86 -0.73
C LYS A 223 -14.84 -2.07 0.14
N THR A 224 -15.54 -3.18 -0.04
CA THR A 224 -15.20 -4.45 0.63
C THR A 224 -14.64 -5.40 -0.41
N ILE A 225 -13.40 -5.86 -0.20
CA ILE A 225 -12.75 -6.84 -1.05
C ILE A 225 -12.82 -8.19 -0.35
N THR A 226 -13.55 -9.13 -0.95
CA THR A 226 -13.66 -10.50 -0.44
C THR A 226 -12.62 -11.39 -1.11
N LEU A 227 -11.69 -11.92 -0.33
CA LEU A 227 -10.74 -12.92 -0.77
C LEU A 227 -11.26 -14.31 -0.40
N ASN A 228 -11.69 -15.08 -1.39
CA ASN A 228 -12.05 -16.49 -1.26
C ASN A 228 -11.06 -17.36 -2.07
N HIS A 229 -11.27 -18.69 -2.09
CA HIS A 229 -10.44 -19.63 -2.87
C HIS A 229 -10.45 -19.35 -4.40
N SER A 230 -11.26 -18.40 -4.88
CA SER A 230 -11.33 -17.92 -6.26
C SER A 230 -11.24 -16.40 -6.40
N TYR A 231 -10.77 -15.67 -5.38
CA TYR A 231 -10.54 -14.22 -5.40
C TYR A 231 -11.62 -13.41 -6.14
N LYS A 232 -12.88 -13.54 -5.73
CA LYS A 232 -13.94 -12.67 -6.26
C LYS A 232 -13.93 -11.31 -5.57
N ILE A 233 -13.46 -10.28 -6.28
CA ILE A 233 -13.71 -8.89 -5.89
C ILE A 233 -15.17 -8.58 -6.22
N THR A 234 -16.03 -8.46 -5.21
CA THR A 234 -17.41 -7.95 -5.36
C THR A 234 -17.47 -6.53 -4.81
N GLU A 235 -17.93 -5.58 -5.62
CA GLU A 235 -18.16 -4.18 -5.23
C GLU A 235 -19.54 -3.97 -4.59
#